data_AF-A0A251XD64-F1
#
_entry.id   AF-A0A251XD64-F1
#
_cell.length_a   1.000
_cell.length_b   1.000
_cell.length_c   1.000
_cell.angle_alpha   90.00
_cell.angle_beta   90.00
_cell.angle_gamma   90.00
#
_symmetry.space_group_name_H-M   'P 1'
#
loop_
_entity.id
_entity.type
_entity.pdbx_description
1 polymer ?
#
loop_
_entity_poly.entity_id
_entity_poly.type
_entity_poly.pdbx_seq_one_letter_code
_entity_poly.pdbx_strand_id
1 'polypeptide(L)'
;MVVDDIVVVGARPLFMTDYIACGKVVPARIADIVAGIARACSDTGTALVGGETAEHPGLLGPDDYDVAGAAVGAVEADSVLGSERVRDGDVVLALASSGLHSNGFSLVRHILATAGIGFGDTSAELGGVVGEVLLEPTRLYTTPLLDVLAQPELGPAVNSMSHVTGGGIAANLARVLPAGRSASSSAPRGRRPRSSARSPASPARRSRARRAPGTSASA
;
A
#
# COMPACT_ATOMS: atom_id res chain seq x y z
N MET A 1 -5.46 4.31 2.09
CA MET A 1 -6.25 3.72 3.21
C MET A 1 -7.66 4.30 3.27
N VAL A 2 -7.88 5.50 3.85
CA VAL A 2 -9.24 6.07 4.01
C VAL A 2 -10.01 6.11 2.69
N VAL A 3 -9.37 6.58 1.63
CA VAL A 3 -9.98 6.69 0.29
C VAL A 3 -10.21 5.31 -0.36
N ASP A 4 -9.34 4.32 -0.08
CA ASP A 4 -9.52 2.94 -0.56
C ASP A 4 -10.69 2.25 0.15
N ASP A 5 -10.97 2.59 1.41
CA ASP A 5 -12.13 2.10 2.16
C ASP A 5 -13.46 2.70 1.65
N ILE A 6 -13.43 3.76 0.85
CA ILE A 6 -14.62 4.30 0.18
C ILE A 6 -14.95 3.50 -1.09
N VAL A 7 -13.95 3.18 -1.92
CA VAL A 7 -14.20 2.53 -3.22
C VAL A 7 -14.69 1.09 -3.08
N VAL A 8 -14.46 0.42 -1.93
CA VAL A 8 -14.88 -0.98 -1.75
C VAL A 8 -16.40 -1.21 -1.78
N VAL A 9 -17.19 -0.16 -1.53
CA VAL A 9 -18.66 -0.20 -1.69
C VAL A 9 -19.12 0.30 -3.06
N GLY A 10 -18.18 0.56 -3.98
CA GLY A 10 -18.43 1.15 -5.31
C GLY A 10 -18.48 2.67 -5.32
N ALA A 11 -18.20 3.34 -4.20
CA ALA A 11 -18.33 4.78 -4.10
C ALA A 11 -17.13 5.54 -4.69
N ARG A 12 -17.43 6.65 -5.37
CA ARG A 12 -16.45 7.65 -5.76
C ARG A 12 -16.20 8.58 -4.56
N PRO A 13 -14.96 8.68 -4.05
CA PRO A 13 -14.62 9.68 -3.05
C PRO A 13 -14.75 11.09 -3.65
N LEU A 14 -15.33 12.00 -2.89
CA LEU A 14 -15.59 13.37 -3.31
C LEU A 14 -14.61 14.33 -2.65
N PHE A 15 -14.53 14.27 -1.33
CA PHE A 15 -13.64 15.10 -0.55
C PHE A 15 -13.18 14.41 0.73
N MET A 16 -12.08 14.90 1.28
CA MET A 16 -11.59 14.49 2.59
C MET A 16 -11.02 15.66 3.39
N THR A 17 -10.96 15.46 4.70
CA THR A 17 -10.24 16.32 5.64
C THR A 17 -9.19 15.53 6.39
N ASP A 18 -8.13 16.20 6.83
CA ASP A 18 -7.10 15.65 7.70
C ASP A 18 -7.15 16.23 9.13
N TYR A 19 -6.62 15.47 10.07
CA TYR A 19 -6.38 15.90 11.45
C TYR A 19 -5.01 15.41 11.88
N ILE A 20 -4.14 16.35 12.27
CA ILE A 20 -2.79 16.05 12.74
C ILE A 20 -2.69 16.49 14.20
N ALA A 21 -2.44 15.54 15.10
CA ALA A 21 -2.06 15.82 16.48
C ALA A 21 -0.55 15.63 16.62
N CYS A 22 0.15 16.55 17.30
CA CYS A 22 1.58 16.40 17.56
C CYS A 22 1.96 16.90 18.96
N GLY A 23 3.04 16.38 19.54
CA GLY A 23 3.54 16.89 20.82
C GLY A 23 4.17 18.28 20.70
N LYS A 24 4.81 18.57 19.56
CA LYS A 24 5.31 19.90 19.20
C LYS A 24 5.14 20.15 17.71
N VAL A 25 4.65 21.34 17.35
CA VAL A 25 4.53 21.78 15.97
C VAL A 25 5.92 22.09 15.42
N VAL A 26 6.30 21.32 14.40
CA VAL A 26 7.46 21.59 13.55
C VAL A 26 6.93 21.89 12.15
N PRO A 27 6.87 23.16 11.71
CA PRO A 27 6.17 23.53 10.47
C PRO A 27 6.60 22.74 9.23
N ALA A 28 7.90 22.47 9.08
CA ALA A 28 8.41 21.68 7.96
C ALA A 28 7.87 20.23 7.97
N ARG A 29 7.80 19.60 9.16
CA ARG A 29 7.25 18.24 9.31
C ARG A 29 5.76 18.20 8.98
N ILE A 30 5.00 19.19 9.45
CA ILE A 30 3.57 19.29 9.13
C ILE A 30 3.37 19.49 7.62
N ALA A 31 4.17 20.34 6.99
CA ALA A 31 4.11 20.56 5.55
C ALA A 31 4.40 19.26 4.76
N ASP A 32 5.39 18.46 5.16
CA ASP A 32 5.70 17.18 4.51
C ASP A 32 4.54 16.17 4.65
N ILE A 33 3.92 16.09 5.82
CA ILE A 33 2.75 15.21 6.07
C ILE A 33 1.58 15.65 5.17
N VAL A 34 1.23 16.93 5.20
CA VAL A 34 0.13 17.47 4.38
C VAL A 34 0.41 17.33 2.88
N ALA A 35 1.66 17.48 2.45
CA ALA A 35 2.04 17.26 1.05
C ALA A 35 1.82 15.80 0.62
N GLY A 36 2.11 14.82 1.49
CA GLY A 36 1.81 13.42 1.24
C GLY A 36 0.30 13.15 1.10
N ILE A 37 -0.51 13.73 2.00
CA ILE A 37 -1.97 13.64 1.95
C ILE A 37 -2.51 14.26 0.66
N ALA A 38 -2.08 15.49 0.34
CA ALA A 38 -2.50 16.21 -0.85
C ALA A 38 -2.14 15.47 -2.16
N ARG A 39 -0.96 14.83 -2.21
CA ARG A 39 -0.59 13.98 -3.35
C ARG A 39 -1.53 12.78 -3.49
N ALA A 40 -1.81 12.06 -2.40
CA ALA A 40 -2.73 10.93 -2.44
C ALA A 40 -4.14 11.37 -2.89
N CYS A 41 -4.65 12.48 -2.36
CA CYS A 41 -5.91 13.10 -2.80
C CYS A 41 -5.93 13.40 -4.30
N SER A 42 -4.85 14.00 -4.82
CA SER A 42 -4.70 14.27 -6.25
C SER A 42 -4.71 12.99 -7.08
N ASP A 43 -3.97 11.96 -6.67
CA ASP A 43 -3.85 10.69 -7.39
C ASP A 43 -5.18 9.91 -7.40
N THR A 44 -6.06 10.14 -6.42
CA THR A 44 -7.39 9.52 -6.30
C THR A 44 -8.54 10.41 -6.77
N GLY A 45 -8.26 11.60 -7.31
CA GLY A 45 -9.29 12.56 -7.72
C GLY A 45 -10.19 13.03 -6.57
N THR A 46 -9.71 12.98 -5.33
CA THR A 46 -10.42 13.36 -4.11
C THR A 46 -10.01 14.78 -3.71
N ALA A 47 -10.97 15.66 -3.43
CA ALA A 47 -10.63 17.01 -2.98
C ALA A 47 -10.17 17.01 -1.51
N LEU A 48 -8.97 17.56 -1.23
CA LEU A 48 -8.58 17.89 0.15
C LEU A 48 -9.20 19.25 0.49
N VAL A 49 -10.29 19.26 1.26
CA VAL A 49 -11.08 20.49 1.49
C VAL A 49 -10.65 21.27 2.73
N GLY A 50 -9.83 20.68 3.58
CA GLY A 50 -9.28 21.32 4.76
C GLY A 50 -8.69 20.30 5.73
N GLY A 51 -8.13 20.80 6.82
CA GLY A 51 -7.60 19.98 7.89
C GLY A 51 -7.37 20.81 9.14
N GLU A 52 -6.98 20.14 10.21
CA GLU A 52 -6.67 20.78 11.49
C GLU A 52 -5.34 20.24 12.03
N THR A 53 -4.52 21.12 12.61
CA THR A 53 -3.28 20.74 13.29
C THR A 53 -3.33 21.19 14.75
N ALA A 54 -3.23 20.24 15.66
CA ALA A 54 -3.29 20.48 17.10
C ALA A 54 -1.99 20.09 17.81
N GLU A 55 -1.51 20.98 18.67
CA GLU A 55 -0.40 20.70 19.58
C GLU A 55 -0.93 20.20 20.93
N HIS A 56 -0.47 19.05 21.40
CA HIS A 56 -0.88 18.43 22.67
C HIS A 56 0.33 18.17 23.59
N PRO A 57 0.98 19.23 24.12
CA PRO A 57 2.13 19.07 24.99
C PRO A 57 1.72 18.36 26.29
N GLY A 58 2.41 17.27 26.62
CA GLY A 58 2.15 16.46 27.81
C GLY A 58 1.27 15.22 27.57
N LEU A 59 0.58 15.12 26.42
CA LEU A 59 -0.06 13.89 25.96
C LEU A 59 0.84 13.11 24.99
N LEU A 60 1.46 13.82 24.05
CA LEU A 60 2.36 13.27 23.04
C LEU A 60 3.81 13.70 23.35
N GLY A 61 4.78 12.83 23.07
CA GLY A 61 6.19 13.19 23.10
C GLY A 61 6.51 14.28 22.08
N PRO A 62 7.59 15.06 22.27
CA PRO A 62 7.90 16.22 21.41
C PRO A 62 8.08 15.86 19.93
N ASP A 63 8.46 14.61 19.63
CA ASP A 63 8.62 14.10 18.27
C ASP A 63 7.47 13.21 17.79
N ASP A 64 6.51 12.91 18.67
CA ASP A 64 5.36 12.07 18.34
C ASP A 64 4.29 12.88 17.61
N TYR A 65 3.61 12.20 16.68
CA TYR A 65 2.44 12.72 16.00
C TYR A 65 1.47 11.59 15.65
N ASP A 66 0.22 11.96 15.47
CA ASP A 66 -0.86 11.10 14.99
C ASP A 66 -1.55 11.78 13.81
N VAL A 67 -1.96 10.97 12.83
CA VAL A 67 -2.60 11.44 11.59
C VAL A 67 -3.89 10.67 11.39
N ALA A 68 -4.99 11.39 11.41
CA ALA A 68 -6.30 10.89 11.06
C ALA A 68 -6.84 11.62 9.83
N GLY A 69 -7.81 11.02 9.16
CA GLY A 69 -8.52 11.65 8.06
C GLY A 69 -9.93 11.11 7.95
N ALA A 70 -10.81 11.91 7.39
CA ALA A 70 -12.20 11.55 7.11
C ALA A 70 -12.48 11.83 5.63
N ALA A 71 -13.02 10.83 4.91
CA ALA A 71 -13.42 11.00 3.52
C ALA A 71 -14.92 10.77 3.37
N VAL A 72 -15.52 11.51 2.43
CA VAL A 72 -16.91 11.34 2.01
C VAL A 72 -16.91 10.92 0.56
N GLY A 73 -17.68 9.87 0.25
CA GLY A 73 -17.91 9.40 -1.11
C GLY A 73 -19.38 9.19 -1.39
N ALA A 74 -19.71 9.01 -2.67
CA ALA A 74 -21.07 8.74 -3.12
C ALA A 74 -21.10 7.60 -4.15
N VAL A 75 -22.19 6.84 -4.13
CA VAL A 75 -22.53 5.78 -5.08
C VAL A 75 -24.03 5.79 -5.30
N GLU A 76 -24.47 5.47 -6.52
CA GLU A 76 -25.88 5.25 -6.78
C GLU A 76 -26.39 4.02 -6.00
N ALA A 77 -27.61 4.09 -5.49
CA ALA A 77 -28.14 3.08 -4.58
C ALA A 77 -28.20 1.66 -5.21
N ASP A 78 -28.45 1.58 -6.51
CA ASP A 78 -28.48 0.33 -7.28
C ASP A 78 -27.09 -0.20 -7.67
N SER A 79 -26.07 0.63 -7.52
CA SER A 79 -24.69 0.36 -7.92
C SER A 79 -23.80 -0.04 -6.74
N VAL A 80 -24.33 0.01 -5.51
CA VAL A 80 -23.63 -0.40 -4.29
C VAL A 80 -23.11 -1.83 -4.45
N LEU A 81 -21.83 -2.03 -4.13
CA LEU A 81 -21.22 -3.35 -4.04
C LEU A 81 -21.47 -3.96 -2.67
N GLY A 82 -21.62 -5.27 -2.60
CA GLY A 82 -21.97 -5.91 -1.35
C GLY A 82 -21.98 -7.43 -1.41
N SER A 83 -21.96 -8.03 -0.22
CA SER A 83 -21.90 -9.49 -0.06
C SER A 83 -23.08 -10.19 -0.73
N GLU A 84 -24.26 -9.59 -0.71
CA GLU A 84 -25.50 -10.09 -1.30
C GLU A 84 -25.43 -10.32 -2.82
N ARG A 85 -24.47 -9.68 -3.50
CA ARG A 85 -24.23 -9.86 -4.94
C ARG A 85 -23.35 -11.09 -5.22
N VAL A 86 -22.61 -11.59 -4.23
CA VAL A 86 -21.68 -12.72 -4.38
C VAL A 86 -22.46 -14.01 -4.58
N ARG A 87 -22.01 -14.83 -5.52
CA ARG A 87 -22.61 -16.11 -5.92
C ARG A 87 -21.58 -17.23 -5.93
N ASP A 88 -22.09 -18.46 -5.87
CA ASP A 88 -21.23 -19.63 -6.02
C ASP A 88 -20.65 -19.65 -7.43
N GLY A 89 -19.34 -19.95 -7.54
CA GLY A 89 -18.60 -19.88 -8.81
C GLY A 89 -17.93 -18.53 -9.07
N ASP A 90 -18.18 -17.50 -8.25
CA ASP A 90 -17.44 -16.24 -8.32
C ASP A 90 -15.93 -16.47 -8.08
N VAL A 91 -15.13 -15.63 -8.72
CA VAL A 91 -13.67 -15.66 -8.62
C VAL A 91 -13.18 -14.52 -7.75
N VAL A 92 -12.29 -14.84 -6.81
CA VAL A 92 -11.59 -13.84 -6.01
C VAL A 92 -10.33 -13.38 -6.75
N LEU A 93 -10.30 -12.10 -7.13
CA LEU A 93 -9.12 -11.45 -7.70
C LEU A 93 -8.40 -10.63 -6.61
N ALA A 94 -7.10 -10.87 -6.46
CA ALA A 94 -6.28 -10.14 -5.49
C ALA A 94 -5.35 -9.15 -6.19
N LEU A 95 -5.37 -7.90 -5.75
CA LEU A 95 -4.42 -6.88 -6.18
C LEU A 95 -3.20 -6.88 -5.25
N ALA A 96 -2.01 -6.83 -5.83
CA ALA A 96 -0.77 -6.86 -5.05
C ALA A 96 -0.58 -5.57 -4.25
N SER A 97 -0.28 -5.70 -2.94
CA SER A 97 0.15 -4.60 -2.08
C SER A 97 1.54 -4.07 -2.49
N SER A 98 1.84 -2.84 -2.08
CA SER A 98 3.19 -2.27 -2.15
C SER A 98 4.11 -2.79 -1.03
N GLY A 99 3.53 -3.32 0.04
CA GLY A 99 4.25 -3.85 1.19
C GLY A 99 3.29 -4.18 2.33
N LEU A 100 3.65 -3.75 3.54
CA LEU A 100 2.82 -3.88 4.76
C LEU A 100 1.65 -2.90 4.80
N HIS A 101 1.67 -1.89 3.91
CA HIS A 101 0.72 -0.79 3.92
C HIS A 101 0.76 -0.03 5.26
N SER A 102 -0.36 0.07 5.96
CA SER A 102 -0.51 0.84 7.21
C SER A 102 -0.86 -0.02 8.42
N ASN A 103 -0.72 -1.35 8.32
CA ASN A 103 -1.18 -2.29 9.34
C ASN A 103 -0.07 -3.24 9.81
N GLY A 104 -0.16 -3.69 11.06
CA GLY A 104 0.77 -4.68 11.62
C GLY A 104 2.11 -4.12 12.13
N PHE A 105 2.32 -2.80 12.10
CA PHE A 105 3.58 -2.18 12.53
C PHE A 105 3.97 -2.46 13.98
N SER A 106 3.01 -2.70 14.88
CA SER A 106 3.32 -3.11 16.25
C SER A 106 4.07 -4.45 16.29
N LEU A 107 3.63 -5.44 15.50
CA LEU A 107 4.31 -6.74 15.39
C LEU A 107 5.67 -6.60 14.69
N VAL A 108 5.73 -5.79 13.63
CA VAL A 108 6.97 -5.53 12.89
C VAL A 108 8.03 -4.93 13.80
N ARG A 109 7.70 -3.87 14.55
CA ARG A 109 8.63 -3.25 15.51
C ARG A 109 9.09 -4.24 16.58
N HIS A 110 8.18 -5.09 17.08
CA HIS A 110 8.53 -6.13 18.04
C HIS A 110 9.54 -7.14 17.45
N ILE A 111 9.28 -7.64 16.24
CA ILE A 111 10.18 -8.59 15.55
C ILE A 111 11.56 -7.98 15.33
N LEU A 112 11.64 -6.74 14.81
CA LEU A 112 12.92 -6.07 14.57
C LEU A 112 13.71 -5.90 15.87
N ALA A 113 13.05 -5.45 16.94
CA ALA A 113 13.67 -5.28 18.24
C ALA A 113 14.20 -6.62 18.81
N THR A 114 13.41 -7.70 18.72
CA THR A 114 13.83 -9.04 19.17
C THR A 114 14.96 -9.61 18.32
N ALA A 115 14.99 -9.30 17.01
CA ALA A 115 16.03 -9.72 16.09
C ALA A 115 17.30 -8.84 16.15
N GLY A 116 17.28 -7.73 16.91
CA GLY A 116 18.38 -6.77 16.96
C GLY A 116 18.64 -6.04 15.65
N ILE A 117 17.61 -5.87 14.81
CA ILE A 117 17.69 -5.20 13.51
C ILE A 117 17.24 -3.74 13.65
N GLY A 118 18.11 -2.81 13.29
CA GLY A 118 17.83 -1.38 13.26
C GLY A 118 17.15 -0.92 11.97
N PHE A 119 16.45 0.21 12.02
CA PHE A 119 15.82 0.80 10.83
C PHE A 119 16.83 1.28 9.78
N GLY A 120 18.06 1.59 10.18
CA GLY A 120 19.14 1.98 9.27
C GLY A 120 19.89 0.79 8.65
N ASP A 121 19.60 -0.43 9.07
CA ASP A 121 20.30 -1.61 8.57
C ASP A 121 19.87 -1.92 7.13
N THR A 122 20.78 -2.49 6.35
CA THR A 122 20.46 -2.98 5.00
C THR A 122 20.11 -4.47 5.07
N SER A 123 19.00 -4.86 4.45
CA SER A 123 18.58 -6.25 4.33
C SER A 123 18.47 -6.66 2.86
N ALA A 124 19.25 -7.67 2.46
CA ALA A 124 19.17 -8.24 1.12
C ALA A 124 17.83 -8.94 0.87
N GLU A 125 17.18 -9.46 1.91
CA GLU A 125 15.86 -10.12 1.81
C GLU A 125 14.73 -9.11 1.59
N LEU A 126 14.81 -7.96 2.27
CA LEU A 126 13.88 -6.84 2.09
C LEU A 126 14.25 -5.96 0.90
N GLY A 127 15.43 -6.14 0.31
CA GLY A 127 15.86 -5.46 -0.91
C GLY A 127 16.29 -4.00 -0.71
N GLY A 128 16.67 -3.59 0.51
CA GLY A 128 17.07 -2.21 0.79
C GLY A 128 17.31 -1.91 2.27
N VAL A 129 17.32 -0.62 2.60
CA VAL A 129 17.36 -0.15 4.00
C VAL A 129 16.02 -0.49 4.65
N VAL A 130 16.06 -1.12 5.83
CA VAL A 130 14.87 -1.64 6.52
C VAL A 130 13.81 -0.55 6.68
N GLY A 131 14.18 0.63 7.19
CA GLY A 131 13.26 1.75 7.39
C GLY A 131 12.61 2.23 6.09
N GLU A 132 13.37 2.33 5.00
CA GLU A 132 12.85 2.77 3.70
C GLU A 132 11.84 1.77 3.13
N VAL A 133 12.16 0.47 3.18
CA VAL A 133 11.24 -0.58 2.71
C VAL A 133 9.96 -0.62 3.54
N LEU A 134 10.06 -0.38 4.85
CA LEU A 134 8.90 -0.34 5.74
C LEU A 134 8.04 0.92 5.57
N LEU A 135 8.64 2.02 5.10
CA LEU A 135 7.96 3.29 4.83
C LEU A 135 7.44 3.41 3.38
N GLU A 136 7.55 2.36 2.57
CA GLU A 136 6.92 2.28 1.25
C GLU A 136 5.42 2.63 1.37
N PRO A 137 4.94 3.71 0.72
CA PRO A 137 3.56 4.17 0.89
C PRO A 137 2.52 3.11 0.55
N THR A 138 1.37 3.19 1.21
CA THR A 138 0.22 2.34 0.86
C THR A 138 -0.20 2.61 -0.57
N ARG A 139 -0.18 1.57 -1.41
CA ARG A 139 -0.70 1.64 -2.78
C ARG A 139 -2.15 2.08 -2.79
N LEU A 140 -2.47 3.03 -3.66
CA LEU A 140 -3.82 3.54 -3.89
C LEU A 140 -4.48 2.74 -5.01
N TYR A 141 -5.70 2.25 -4.78
CA TYR A 141 -6.46 1.45 -5.74
C TYR A 141 -7.71 2.16 -6.25
N THR A 142 -8.10 3.26 -5.61
CA THR A 142 -9.32 4.02 -5.93
C THR A 142 -9.49 4.30 -7.41
N THR A 143 -8.54 5.00 -8.06
CA THR A 143 -8.70 5.40 -9.47
C THR A 143 -8.81 4.19 -10.41
N PRO A 144 -7.88 3.20 -10.38
CA PRO A 144 -8.02 2.00 -11.21
C PRO A 144 -9.33 1.22 -10.99
N LEU A 145 -9.81 1.15 -9.74
CA LEU A 145 -11.06 0.45 -9.43
C LEU A 145 -12.29 1.20 -9.93
N LEU A 146 -12.32 2.53 -9.80
CA LEU A 146 -13.37 3.37 -10.39
C LEU A 146 -13.40 3.25 -11.92
N ASP A 147 -12.24 3.17 -12.56
CA ASP A 147 -12.13 2.97 -14.02
C ASP A 147 -12.69 1.61 -14.46
N VAL A 148 -12.52 0.55 -13.64
CA VAL A 148 -13.14 -0.75 -13.90
C VAL A 148 -14.66 -0.68 -13.71
N LEU A 149 -15.11 -0.04 -12.63
CA LEU A 149 -16.55 0.09 -12.33
C LEU A 149 -17.29 0.93 -13.38
N ALA A 150 -16.62 1.89 -14.01
CA ALA A 150 -17.18 2.71 -15.07
C ALA A 150 -17.34 1.98 -16.42
N GLN A 151 -16.70 0.81 -16.59
CA GLN A 151 -16.79 0.04 -17.84
C GLN A 151 -18.10 -0.74 -17.91
N PRO A 152 -18.91 -0.60 -18.98
CA PRO A 152 -20.21 -1.27 -19.10
C PRO A 152 -20.16 -2.80 -18.99
N GLU A 153 -19.09 -3.42 -19.47
CA GLU A 153 -18.96 -4.89 -19.44
C GLU A 153 -18.38 -5.41 -18.12
N LEU A 154 -17.51 -4.63 -17.46
CA LEU A 154 -16.79 -5.08 -16.26
C LEU A 154 -17.48 -4.65 -14.96
N GLY A 155 -17.99 -3.43 -14.89
CA GLY A 155 -18.60 -2.88 -13.68
C GLY A 155 -19.72 -3.76 -13.10
N PRO A 156 -20.70 -4.19 -13.92
CA PRO A 156 -21.76 -5.10 -13.46
C PRO A 156 -21.26 -6.48 -12.99
N ALA A 157 -20.07 -6.92 -13.43
CA ALA A 157 -19.47 -8.19 -13.04
C ALA A 157 -18.77 -8.15 -11.68
N VAL A 158 -18.51 -6.96 -11.11
CA VAL A 158 -17.95 -6.84 -9.78
C VAL A 158 -19.05 -6.97 -8.74
N ASN A 159 -19.00 -8.01 -7.92
CA ASN A 159 -20.01 -8.26 -6.88
C ASN A 159 -19.67 -7.55 -5.56
N SER A 160 -18.42 -7.68 -5.11
CA SER A 160 -17.95 -7.14 -3.84
C SER A 160 -16.45 -6.85 -3.90
N MET A 161 -15.97 -5.92 -3.08
CA MET A 161 -14.54 -5.68 -2.89
C MET A 161 -14.21 -5.71 -1.39
N SER A 162 -13.00 -6.15 -1.05
CA SER A 162 -12.48 -6.15 0.32
C SER A 162 -11.12 -5.46 0.35
N HIS A 163 -11.01 -4.41 1.15
CA HIS A 163 -9.73 -3.78 1.43
C HIS A 163 -9.04 -4.52 2.59
N VAL A 164 -7.89 -5.12 2.30
CA VAL A 164 -7.16 -5.94 3.26
C VAL A 164 -6.34 -5.04 4.20
N THR A 165 -6.87 -4.82 5.39
CA THR A 165 -6.26 -3.96 6.43
C THR A 165 -5.99 -4.76 7.71
N GLY A 166 -6.33 -4.21 8.89
CA GLY A 166 -6.20 -4.88 10.18
C GLY A 166 -6.94 -6.23 10.18
N GLY A 167 -6.33 -7.25 10.78
CA GLY A 167 -6.85 -8.63 10.77
C GLY A 167 -6.55 -9.44 9.51
N GLY A 168 -5.99 -8.80 8.46
CA GLY A 168 -5.51 -9.48 7.26
C GLY A 168 -6.62 -10.06 6.37
N ILE A 169 -6.23 -10.93 5.44
CA ILE A 169 -7.12 -11.43 4.37
C ILE A 169 -8.32 -12.18 4.94
N ALA A 170 -8.11 -13.07 5.91
CA ALA A 170 -9.18 -13.89 6.46
C ALA A 170 -10.29 -13.04 7.10
N ALA A 171 -9.92 -12.07 7.94
CA ALA A 171 -10.88 -11.22 8.64
C ALA A 171 -11.61 -10.27 7.70
N ASN A 172 -10.91 -9.68 6.73
CA ASN A 172 -11.52 -8.69 5.82
C ASN A 172 -12.37 -9.36 4.73
N LEU A 173 -11.95 -10.52 4.21
CA LEU A 173 -12.72 -11.24 3.20
C LEU A 173 -14.01 -11.82 3.78
N ALA A 174 -14.00 -12.29 5.03
CA ALA A 174 -15.20 -12.78 5.71
C ALA A 174 -16.32 -11.72 5.81
N ARG A 175 -15.99 -10.41 5.81
CA ARG A 175 -16.98 -9.31 5.88
C ARG A 175 -17.74 -9.09 4.58
N VAL A 176 -17.20 -9.54 3.46
CA VAL A 176 -17.76 -9.31 2.12
C VAL A 176 -18.29 -10.58 1.48
N LEU A 177 -18.24 -11.70 2.20
CA LEU A 177 -18.85 -12.96 1.81
C LEU A 177 -20.20 -13.14 2.53
N PRO A 178 -21.21 -13.72 1.85
CA PRO A 178 -22.46 -14.09 2.49
C PRO A 178 -22.26 -15.09 3.64
N ALA A 179 -23.15 -15.01 4.63
CA ALA A 179 -23.13 -15.93 5.77
C ALA A 179 -23.17 -17.39 5.30
N GLY A 180 -22.30 -18.22 5.87
CA GLY A 180 -22.18 -19.64 5.52
C GLY A 180 -21.37 -19.94 4.25
N ARG A 181 -20.87 -18.91 3.55
CA ARG A 181 -19.96 -19.09 2.41
C ARG A 181 -18.50 -18.92 2.83
N SER A 182 -17.62 -19.56 2.05
CA SER A 182 -16.17 -19.42 2.21
C SER A 182 -15.50 -19.28 0.84
N ALA A 183 -14.41 -18.53 0.80
CA ALA A 183 -13.55 -18.49 -0.37
C ALA A 183 -12.41 -19.49 -0.19
N SER A 184 -12.15 -20.30 -1.21
CA SER A 184 -10.94 -21.10 -1.28
C SER A 184 -9.95 -20.42 -2.20
N SER A 185 -8.68 -20.41 -1.80
CA SER A 185 -7.59 -20.00 -2.69
C SER A 185 -6.65 -21.17 -2.89
N SER A 186 -6.29 -21.45 -4.13
CA SER A 186 -5.04 -22.17 -4.39
C SER A 186 -3.94 -21.12 -4.33
N ALA A 187 -3.12 -21.15 -3.28
CA ALA A 187 -1.97 -20.27 -3.22
C ALA A 187 -1.14 -20.48 -4.50
N PRO A 188 -0.81 -19.44 -5.28
CA PRO A 188 0.14 -19.62 -6.37
C PRO A 188 1.44 -20.11 -5.73
N ARG A 189 1.89 -21.29 -6.15
CA ARG A 189 3.21 -21.83 -5.77
C ARG A 189 4.27 -20.83 -6.28
N GLY A 190 4.68 -19.91 -5.43
CA GLY A 190 5.79 -18.99 -5.67
C GLY A 190 5.42 -17.65 -6.29
N ARG A 191 4.94 -16.70 -5.47
CA ARG A 191 5.28 -15.25 -5.52
C ARG A 191 4.52 -14.53 -4.42
N ARG A 192 5.06 -14.57 -3.20
CA ARG A 192 4.83 -13.47 -2.26
C ARG A 192 5.49 -12.23 -2.86
N PRO A 193 4.90 -11.02 -2.75
CA PRO A 193 5.53 -9.80 -3.25
C PRO A 193 6.94 -9.71 -2.66
N ARG A 194 7.94 -9.88 -3.51
CA ARG A 194 9.30 -9.43 -3.22
C ARG A 194 9.26 -7.93 -3.49
N SER A 195 9.69 -7.12 -2.53
CA SER A 195 9.93 -5.70 -2.76
C SER A 195 10.73 -5.56 -4.06
N SER A 196 10.19 -4.83 -5.02
CA SER A 196 10.76 -4.75 -6.36
C SER A 196 11.92 -3.77 -6.37
N ALA A 197 13.04 -4.12 -5.76
CA ALA A 197 14.33 -3.49 -6.04
C ALA A 197 15.00 -4.23 -7.21
N ARG A 198 14.48 -4.04 -8.44
CA ARG A 198 15.28 -4.30 -9.64
C ARG A 198 16.08 -3.05 -9.93
N SER A 199 17.33 -3.02 -9.47
CA SER A 199 18.33 -2.08 -9.99
C SER A 199 18.50 -2.32 -11.50
N PRO A 200 18.58 -1.27 -12.35
CA PRO A 200 18.86 -1.46 -13.76
C PRO A 200 20.31 -1.93 -13.91
N ALA A 201 20.49 -3.18 -14.32
CA ALA A 201 21.79 -3.71 -14.71
C ALA A 201 22.31 -2.88 -15.90
N SER A 202 23.40 -2.13 -15.66
CA SER A 202 24.19 -1.48 -16.70
C SER A 202 24.84 -2.53 -17.61
N PRO A 203 24.83 -2.37 -18.95
CA PRO A 203 25.40 -3.36 -19.84
C PRO A 203 26.91 -3.14 -20.06
N ALA A 204 27.61 -4.26 -20.10
CA ALA A 204 28.85 -4.52 -20.85
C ALA A 204 30.19 -4.02 -20.30
N ARG A 205 31.02 -5.00 -19.89
CA ARG A 205 32.33 -5.22 -20.52
C ARG A 205 32.68 -6.71 -20.48
N ARG A 206 32.43 -7.41 -21.60
CA ARG A 206 33.04 -8.71 -21.90
C ARG A 206 34.40 -8.43 -22.54
N SER A 207 35.50 -8.64 -21.82
CA SER A 207 36.81 -8.78 -22.44
C SER A 207 37.02 -10.25 -22.83
N ARG A 208 37.07 -10.51 -24.14
CA ARG A 208 37.67 -11.72 -24.72
C ARG A 208 38.58 -11.30 -25.87
N ALA A 209 39.88 -11.48 -25.69
CA ALA A 209 40.86 -11.71 -26.75
C ALA A 209 41.88 -12.69 -26.15
N ARG A 210 41.71 -14.00 -26.38
CA ARG A 210 42.38 -14.83 -27.41
C ARG A 210 43.92 -14.83 -27.31
N ARG A 211 44.43 -16.07 -27.34
CA ARG A 211 45.79 -16.58 -27.07
C ARG A 211 46.90 -16.06 -27.98
N ALA A 212 48.12 -16.19 -27.45
CA ALA A 212 49.46 -16.02 -28.04
C ALA A 212 49.72 -16.83 -29.34
N PRO A 213 50.80 -16.48 -30.05
CA PRO A 213 52.09 -17.20 -30.00
C PRO A 213 53.24 -16.21 -29.71
N GLY A 214 54.44 -16.54 -29.21
CA GLY A 214 55.34 -17.68 -29.39
C GLY A 214 56.74 -17.13 -29.72
N THR A 215 57.73 -17.46 -28.89
CA THR A 215 59.20 -17.57 -29.13
C THR A 215 60.16 -16.36 -29.31
N SER A 216 61.35 -16.56 -28.70
CA SER A 216 62.69 -15.96 -28.91
C SER A 216 62.96 -14.56 -28.35
N ALA A 217 64.14 -14.16 -27.86
CA ALA A 217 65.39 -14.78 -27.42
C ALA A 217 66.22 -13.68 -26.72
N SER A 218 67.10 -14.08 -25.79
CA SER A 218 68.35 -13.42 -25.35
C SER A 218 68.50 -11.88 -25.33
N ALA A 219 68.72 -11.32 -24.14
CA ALA A 219 69.99 -10.74 -23.65
C ALA A 219 69.73 -9.98 -22.34
#